data_AF-A0A8T7HW85-F1
#
_entry.id   AF-A0A8T7HW85-F1
#
_cell.length_a   1.000
_cell.length_b   1.000
_cell.length_c   1.000
_cell.angle_alpha   90.00
_cell.angle_beta   90.00
_cell.angle_gamma   90.00
#
_symmetry.space_group_name_H-M   'P 1'
#
loop_
_entity.id
_entity.type
_entity.pdbx_description
1 polymer ?
#
loop_
_entity_poly.entity_id
_entity_poly.type
_entity_poly.pdbx_seq_one_letter_code
_entity_poly.pdbx_strand_id
1 'polypeptide(L)'
;MVNKNNVERSQKDLFNALQEQVLNLISLCKVYDEGQANIGKLIAATLRTLLHQTGNSHALINQLELKNIFFYDSTRELDNANMHSECLLCVWQLQPGSSTYVPRFILDNLIRENWVESPLVS
;
A
#
# COMPACT_ATOMS: atom_id res chain seq x y z
N MET A 1 28.85 25.23 -8.80
CA MET A 1 29.70 24.28 -8.05
C MET A 1 28.93 22.97 -7.91
N VAL A 2 29.29 21.95 -8.68
CA VAL A 2 28.68 20.61 -8.58
C VAL A 2 29.36 19.89 -7.40
N ASN A 3 28.59 19.49 -6.40
CA ASN A 3 29.12 18.83 -5.21
C ASN A 3 29.67 17.45 -5.62
N LYS A 4 31.00 17.30 -5.54
CA LYS A 4 31.79 16.17 -6.04
C LYS A 4 31.77 14.96 -5.09
N ASN A 5 30.59 14.57 -4.61
CA ASN A 5 30.39 13.41 -3.74
C ASN A 5 29.13 12.60 -4.13
N ASN A 6 28.72 12.65 -5.40
CA ASN A 6 27.61 11.83 -5.86
C ASN A 6 28.13 10.41 -6.11
N VAL A 7 27.97 9.54 -5.11
CA VAL A 7 28.29 8.12 -5.25
C VAL A 7 27.27 7.53 -6.19
N GLU A 8 27.71 7.13 -7.39
CA GLU A 8 26.87 6.36 -8.30
C GLU A 8 26.52 5.03 -7.62
N ARG A 9 25.25 4.86 -7.28
CA ARG A 9 24.72 3.62 -6.74
C ARG A 9 24.26 2.75 -7.89
N SER A 10 24.62 1.47 -7.86
CA SER A 10 24.05 0.52 -8.80
C SER A 10 22.54 0.41 -8.57
N GLN A 11 21.76 0.12 -9.61
CA GLN A 11 20.35 -0.23 -9.43
C GLN A 11 20.17 -1.40 -8.45
N LYS A 12 21.12 -2.34 -8.42
CA LYS A 12 21.11 -3.45 -7.46
C LYS A 12 21.21 -2.95 -6.01
N ASP A 13 22.02 -1.94 -5.75
CA ASP A 13 22.17 -1.37 -4.41
C ASP A 13 20.90 -0.62 -3.98
N LEU A 14 20.26 0.08 -4.92
CA LEU A 14 18.98 0.74 -4.67
C LEU A 14 17.86 -0.26 -4.36
N PHE A 15 17.83 -1.39 -5.08
CA PHE A 15 16.87 -2.46 -4.82
C PHE A 15 17.10 -3.15 -3.48
N ASN A 16 18.36 -3.43 -3.14
CA ASN A 16 18.72 -3.97 -1.82
C ASN A 16 18.31 -3.01 -0.70
N ALA A 17 18.57 -1.71 -0.87
CA ALA A 17 18.14 -0.69 0.08
C ALA A 17 16.61 -0.64 0.19
N LEU A 18 15.88 -0.81 -0.90
CA LEU A 18 14.41 -0.84 -0.89
C LEU A 18 13.92 -2.02 -0.06
N GLN A 19 14.47 -3.21 -0.32
CA GLN A 19 14.12 -4.42 0.41
C GLN A 19 14.40 -4.27 1.91
N GLU A 20 15.56 -3.72 2.28
CA GLU A 20 15.91 -3.47 3.67
C GLU A 20 14.92 -2.50 4.35
N GLN A 21 14.61 -1.37 3.70
CA GLN A 21 13.66 -0.39 4.25
C GLN A 21 12.25 -0.99 4.41
N VAL A 22 11.80 -1.84 3.49
CA VAL A 22 10.51 -2.55 3.59
C VAL A 22 10.50 -3.55 4.74
N LEU A 23 11.56 -4.35 4.89
CA LEU A 23 11.68 -5.31 6.00
C LEU A 23 11.73 -4.61 7.36
N ASN A 24 12.45 -3.49 7.43
CA ASN A 24 12.48 -2.64 8.62
C ASN A 24 11.09 -2.10 8.92
N LEU A 25 10.38 -1.57 7.92
CA LEU A 25 9.03 -1.04 8.09
C LEU A 25 8.06 -2.10 8.63
N ILE A 26 8.07 -3.31 8.05
CA ILE A 26 7.24 -4.43 8.53
C ILE A 26 7.54 -4.75 10.00
N SER A 27 8.82 -4.80 10.36
CA SER A 27 9.24 -5.09 11.74
C SER A 27 8.79 -3.99 12.70
N LEU A 28 8.96 -2.71 12.32
CA LEU A 28 8.53 -1.57 13.12
C LEU A 28 7.02 -1.55 13.33
N CYS A 29 6.23 -1.89 12.29
CA CYS A 29 4.78 -1.98 12.40
C CYS A 29 4.35 -3.07 13.39
N LYS A 30 4.99 -4.26 13.36
CA LYS A 30 4.69 -5.32 14.34
C LYS A 30 4.90 -4.86 15.78
N VAL A 31 6.03 -4.21 16.06
CA VAL A 31 6.34 -3.73 17.42
C VAL A 31 5.41 -2.58 17.81
N TYR A 32 4.98 -1.76 16.85
CA TYR A 32 3.95 -0.74 17.09
C TYR A 32 2.59 -1.38 17.44
N ASP A 33 2.18 -2.41 16.71
CA ASP A 33 0.94 -3.17 16.96
C ASP A 33 0.97 -3.91 18.31
N GLU A 34 2.16 -4.27 18.80
CA GLU A 34 2.40 -4.79 20.16
C GLU A 34 2.26 -3.72 21.26
N GLY A 35 2.01 -2.46 20.90
CA GLY A 35 1.72 -1.36 21.82
C GLY A 35 2.86 -0.38 22.06
N GLN A 36 4.00 -0.53 21.37
CA GLN A 36 5.14 0.38 21.52
C GLN A 36 5.01 1.63 20.61
N ALA A 37 4.12 2.54 21.00
CA ALA A 37 3.79 3.72 20.20
C ALA A 37 4.98 4.69 19.95
N ASN A 38 6.02 4.63 20.77
CA ASN A 38 7.26 5.41 20.61
C ASN A 38 7.96 5.14 19.27
N ILE A 39 7.73 3.97 18.67
CA ILE A 39 8.30 3.57 17.37
C ILE A 39 7.64 4.30 16.20
N GLY A 40 6.49 4.95 16.39
CA GLY A 40 5.80 5.68 15.31
C GLY A 40 6.67 6.74 14.63
N LYS A 41 7.59 7.38 15.36
CA LYS A 41 8.55 8.33 14.77
C LYS A 41 9.55 7.66 13.83
N LEU A 42 9.97 6.43 14.15
CA LEU A 42 10.85 5.64 13.31
C LEU A 42 10.14 5.20 12.02
N ILE A 43 8.87 4.76 12.14
CA ILE A 43 8.01 4.44 10.99
C ILE A 43 7.92 5.64 10.04
N ALA A 44 7.64 6.83 10.57
CA ALA A 44 7.58 8.05 9.77
C ALA A 44 8.91 8.38 9.07
N ALA A 45 10.05 8.17 9.75
CA ALA A 45 11.36 8.38 9.15
C ALA A 45 11.64 7.38 8.00
N THR A 46 11.30 6.10 8.18
CA THR A 46 11.41 5.08 7.13
C THR A 46 10.54 5.42 5.92
N LEU A 47 9.28 5.83 6.16
CA LEU A 47 8.37 6.28 5.11
C LEU A 47 8.91 7.51 4.36
N ARG A 48 9.55 8.45 5.07
CA ARG A 48 10.20 9.61 4.44
C ARG A 48 11.29 9.17 3.47
N THR A 49 12.15 8.23 3.85
CA THR A 49 13.18 7.70 2.95
C THR A 49 12.60 7.03 1.69
N LEU A 50 11.49 6.32 1.84
CA LEU A 50 10.84 5.60 0.74
C LEU A 50 10.09 6.52 -0.22
N LEU A 51 9.34 7.50 0.31
CA LEU A 51 8.29 8.21 -0.42
C LEU A 51 8.55 9.71 -0.58
N HIS A 52 9.24 10.34 0.36
CA HIS A 52 9.33 11.78 0.40
C HIS A 52 10.34 12.31 -0.62
N GLN A 53 9.87 13.21 -1.46
CA GLN A 53 10.64 13.84 -2.53
C GLN A 53 10.67 15.35 -2.32
N THR A 54 11.85 15.96 -2.39
CA THR A 54 12.03 17.42 -2.50
C THR A 54 13.07 17.72 -3.58
N GLY A 55 13.31 19.02 -3.86
CA GLY A 55 14.35 19.42 -4.81
C GLY A 55 15.77 18.97 -4.43
N ASN A 56 16.01 18.67 -3.15
CA ASN A 56 17.33 18.27 -2.63
C ASN A 56 17.37 16.81 -2.14
N SER A 57 16.26 16.07 -2.18
CA SER A 57 16.17 14.71 -1.66
C SER A 57 15.29 13.86 -2.57
N HIS A 58 15.87 12.79 -3.10
CA HIS A 58 15.18 11.88 -4.00
C HIS A 58 14.69 10.64 -3.26
N ALA A 59 13.39 10.39 -3.32
CA ALA A 59 12.77 9.20 -2.75
C ALA A 59 13.31 7.93 -3.42
N LEU A 60 13.48 6.85 -2.66
CA LEU A 60 14.05 5.60 -3.19
C LEU A 60 13.19 5.00 -4.32
N ILE A 61 11.86 5.08 -4.18
CA ILE A 61 10.92 4.64 -5.22
C ILE A 61 11.09 5.45 -6.51
N ASN A 62 11.45 6.74 -6.40
CA ASN A 62 11.68 7.60 -7.56
C ASN A 62 13.01 7.26 -8.24
N GLN A 63 14.06 6.96 -7.47
CA GLN A 63 15.37 6.54 -7.99
C GLN A 63 15.29 5.19 -8.73
N LEU A 64 14.29 4.36 -8.40
CA LEU A 64 14.00 3.09 -9.06
C LEU A 64 12.95 3.22 -10.19
N GLU A 65 12.49 4.42 -10.50
CA GLU A 65 11.44 4.68 -11.52
C GLU A 65 10.10 3.96 -11.24
N LEU A 66 9.85 3.58 -9.99
CA LEU A 66 8.67 2.83 -9.54
C LEU A 66 7.46 3.71 -9.21
N LYS A 67 7.49 5.01 -9.52
CA LYS A 67 6.35 5.92 -9.26
C LYS A 67 5.17 5.72 -10.20
N ASN A 68 5.41 5.16 -11.38
CA ASN A 68 4.37 4.91 -12.38
C ASN A 68 3.67 3.55 -12.17
N ILE A 69 3.48 3.16 -10.92
CA ILE A 69 2.65 2.00 -10.58
C ILE A 69 1.19 2.44 -10.43
N PHE A 70 0.27 1.61 -10.91
CA PHE A 70 -1.15 1.83 -10.70
C PHE A 70 -1.43 1.74 -9.20
N PHE A 71 -1.89 2.85 -8.61
CA PHE A 71 -2.40 2.82 -7.24
C PHE A 71 -3.70 2.01 -7.24
N TYR A 72 -3.79 1.07 -6.30
CA TYR A 72 -5.03 0.38 -6.05
C TYR A 72 -5.98 1.33 -5.31
N ASP A 73 -7.03 1.77 -6.01
CA ASP A 73 -8.13 2.51 -5.43
C ASP A 73 -9.08 1.52 -4.73
N SER A 74 -9.09 1.56 -3.41
CA SER A 74 -9.97 0.74 -2.58
C SER A 74 -11.35 1.36 -2.39
N THR A 75 -11.58 2.56 -2.91
CA THR A 75 -12.86 3.24 -2.79
C THR A 75 -13.88 2.66 -3.77
N ARG A 76 -15.14 2.63 -3.35
CA ARG A 76 -16.27 2.30 -4.23
C ARG A 76 -17.00 3.59 -4.58
N GLU A 77 -17.54 3.65 -5.79
CA GLU A 77 -18.46 4.71 -6.15
C GLU A 77 -19.64 4.74 -5.16
N LEU A 78 -20.01 5.94 -4.73
CA LEU A 78 -21.19 6.18 -3.91
C LEU A 78 -22.42 5.84 -4.73
N ASP A 79 -23.26 4.94 -4.20
CA ASP A 79 -24.58 4.72 -4.78
C ASP A 79 -25.48 5.89 -4.41
N ASN A 80 -25.77 6.77 -5.37
CA ASN A 80 -26.61 7.95 -5.15
C ASN A 80 -28.05 7.59 -4.77
N ALA A 81 -28.50 6.36 -4.98
CA ALA A 81 -29.79 5.88 -4.52
C ALA A 81 -29.76 5.45 -3.04
N ASN A 82 -28.58 5.15 -2.49
CA ASN A 82 -28.42 4.78 -1.10
C ASN A 82 -27.89 5.96 -0.26
N MET A 83 -28.80 6.62 0.46
CA MET A 83 -28.45 7.75 1.33
C MET A 83 -28.03 7.32 2.75
N HIS A 84 -27.88 6.01 3.00
CA HIS A 84 -27.41 5.52 4.29
C HIS A 84 -25.89 5.56 4.40
N SER A 85 -25.40 5.71 5.64
CA SER A 85 -23.97 5.59 5.91
C SER A 85 -23.49 4.17 5.61
N GLU A 86 -22.65 4.02 4.60
CA GLU A 86 -22.05 2.74 4.22
C GLU A 86 -20.61 2.61 4.70
N CYS A 87 -20.23 1.40 5.15
CA CYS A 87 -18.84 1.05 5.44
C CYS A 87 -18.23 0.32 4.24
N LEU A 88 -17.91 1.08 3.18
CA LEU A 88 -17.49 0.54 1.90
C LEU A 88 -16.16 -0.22 1.96
N LEU A 89 -15.31 0.00 2.95
CA LEU A 89 -14.01 -0.67 3.07
C LEU A 89 -14.06 -2.00 3.82
N CYS A 90 -15.19 -2.33 4.48
CA CYS A 90 -15.34 -3.56 5.25
C CYS A 90 -16.23 -4.55 4.53
N VAL A 91 -15.75 -5.79 4.34
CA VAL A 91 -16.59 -6.91 3.90
C VAL A 91 -16.52 -8.03 4.92
N TRP A 92 -17.69 -8.60 5.19
CA TRP A 92 -17.85 -9.76 6.05
C TRP A 92 -18.32 -10.93 5.20
N GLN A 93 -17.61 -12.05 5.29
CA GLN A 93 -18.09 -13.30 4.75
C GLN A 93 -18.82 -14.04 5.88
N LEU A 94 -20.14 -14.17 5.75
CA LEU A 94 -20.94 -14.97 6.66
C LEU A 94 -20.97 -16.42 6.16
N GLN A 95 -20.62 -17.35 7.03
CA GLN A 95 -20.78 -18.79 6.84
C GLN A 95 -21.61 -19.34 8.02
N PRO A 96 -22.29 -20.49 7.87
CA PRO A 96 -22.98 -21.11 8.99
C PRO A 96 -22.01 -21.38 10.15
N GLY A 97 -22.16 -20.65 11.26
CA GLY A 97 -21.33 -20.81 12.47
C GLY A 97 -20.04 -19.98 12.52
N SER A 98 -19.69 -19.21 11.49
CA SER A 98 -18.53 -18.32 11.51
C SER A 98 -18.74 -17.05 10.70
N SER A 99 -18.09 -15.97 11.11
CA SER A 99 -18.03 -14.72 10.36
C SER A 99 -16.57 -14.29 10.28
N THR A 100 -16.05 -14.15 9.05
CA THR A 100 -14.66 -13.76 8.83
C THR A 100 -14.63 -12.41 8.13
N TYR A 101 -13.77 -11.52 8.61
CA TYR A 101 -13.45 -10.28 7.91
C TYR A 101 -12.67 -10.61 6.63
N VAL A 102 -13.15 -10.13 5.49
CA VAL A 102 -12.46 -10.27 4.21
C VAL A 102 -12.13 -8.87 3.70
N PRO A 103 -10.84 -8.52 3.57
CA PRO A 103 -10.46 -7.27 2.92
C PRO A 103 -11.05 -7.18 1.52
N ARG A 104 -11.72 -6.06 1.19
CA ARG A 104 -12.45 -5.92 -0.08
C ARG A 104 -11.59 -6.15 -1.32
N PHE A 105 -10.32 -5.75 -1.31
CA PHE A 105 -9.43 -5.93 -2.46
C PHE A 105 -9.23 -7.39 -2.88
N ILE A 106 -9.41 -8.33 -1.94
CA ILE A 106 -9.39 -9.76 -2.24
C ILE A 106 -10.65 -10.14 -3.05
N LEU A 107 -11.82 -9.60 -2.67
CA LEU A 107 -13.06 -9.78 -3.40
C LEU A 107 -13.04 -9.12 -4.77
N ASP A 108 -12.49 -7.90 -4.91
CA ASP A 108 -12.44 -7.22 -6.21
C ASP A 108 -11.61 -8.02 -7.23
N ASN A 109 -10.52 -8.65 -6.79
CA ASN A 109 -9.73 -9.53 -7.65
C ASN A 109 -10.50 -10.81 -8.02
N LEU A 110 -11.18 -11.44 -7.05
CA LEU A 110 -12.02 -12.62 -7.31
C LEU A 110 -13.23 -12.32 -8.20
N ILE A 111 -13.83 -11.14 -8.06
CA ILE A 111 -14.94 -10.68 -8.89
C ILE A 111 -14.42 -10.40 -10.30
N ARG A 112 -13.30 -9.69 -10.47
CA ARG A 112 -12.71 -9.45 -11.80
C ARG A 112 -12.34 -10.75 -12.53
N GLU A 113 -11.85 -11.76 -11.81
CA GLU A 113 -11.51 -13.06 -12.39
C GLU A 113 -12.73 -13.92 -12.75
N ASN A 114 -13.83 -13.82 -11.98
CA ASN A 114 -15.04 -14.62 -12.21
C ASN A 114 -16.10 -13.96 -13.13
N TRP A 115 -15.95 -12.68 -13.49
CA TRP A 115 -16.89 -11.96 -14.35
C TRP A 115 -16.57 -12.01 -15.86
N VAL A 116 -15.59 -12.81 -16.29
CA VAL A 116 -15.38 -13.12 -17.72
C VAL A 116 -16.42 -14.14 -18.25
N GLU A 117 -17.20 -14.80 -17.38
CA GLU A 117 -18.16 -15.84 -17.81
C GLU A 117 -19.59 -15.71 -17.24
N SER A 118 -20.23 -14.55 -17.27
CA SER A 118 -21.69 -14.51 -17.09
C SER A 118 -22.38 -13.36 -17.83
N PRO A 119 -23.01 -13.63 -18.99
CA PRO A 119 -23.84 -12.67 -19.70
C PRO A 119 -25.28 -12.83 -19.26
N LEU A 120 -25.74 -12.11 -18.24
CA LEU A 120 -27.17 -12.02 -17.94
C LEU A 120 -27.54 -10.62 -17.44
N VAL A 121 -27.69 -9.70 -18.39
CA VAL A 121 -28.65 -8.60 -18.25
C VAL A 121 -29.85 -8.98 -19.11
N SER A 122 -30.97 -9.26 -18.45
CA SER A 122 -32.31 -9.29 -19.03
C SER A 122 -33.13 -8.20 -18.36
#